data_AF-A0A7Y5JXH8-F1
#
_entry.id   AF-A0A7Y5JXH8-F1
#
_cell.length_a   1.000
_cell.length_b   1.000
_cell.length_c   1.000
_cell.angle_alpha   90.00
_cell.angle_beta   90.00
_cell.angle_gamma   90.00
#
_symmetry.space_group_name_H-M   'P 1'
#
loop_
_entity.id
_entity.type
_entity.pdbx_description
1 polymer ?
#
loop_
_entity_poly.entity_id
_entity_poly.type
_entity_poly.pdbx_seq_one_letter_code
_entity_poly.pdbx_strand_id
1 'polypeptide(L)'
;MFKLPEAWVWDFWLVDDGEQYHLFFLYASRALRDPHARHYRASIGHAVSHDLVKWERVTDALVRSDAPAFDDLATWTGSVVRHPDGRWFMFYTGARLNEHGANVQSIGYAVSTDLYVWDKAPGPVLSADGVVYEKWAPAPEGNWHDEAFRDPWVFADPDGDGWHMLITARSVAGPDGDPSDRVDRGVVGHAWSADLETWELREPLSEPGTGFGQLEVFQTHGVDGRQVLLFNCLAGDASDRVKATGTEGGVWIASAESPLGPYDIAGAQRIDDPELYVGKFIDDRETGETKFLAFRN
;
A
#
# COMPACT_ATOMS: atom_id res chain seq x y z
N MET A 1 -4.33 19.39 -9.09
CA MET A 1 -5.19 18.33 -8.51
C MET A 1 -5.78 17.52 -9.65
N PHE A 2 -5.31 16.29 -9.81
CA PHE A 2 -5.87 15.32 -10.75
C PHE A 2 -7.22 14.82 -10.23
N LYS A 3 -8.24 14.77 -11.09
CA LYS A 3 -9.58 14.29 -10.76
C LYS A 3 -10.30 13.85 -12.02
N LEU A 4 -11.22 12.91 -11.87
CA LEU A 4 -12.08 12.44 -12.95
C LEU A 4 -13.53 12.83 -12.66
N PRO A 5 -14.27 13.44 -13.59
CA PRO A 5 -15.67 13.78 -13.36
C PRO A 5 -16.55 12.54 -13.18
N GLU A 6 -16.23 11.44 -13.86
CA GLU A 6 -17.00 10.20 -13.94
C GLU A 6 -16.63 9.14 -12.89
N ALA A 7 -15.49 9.31 -12.21
CA ALA A 7 -14.94 8.34 -11.28
C ALA A 7 -14.50 8.98 -9.96
N TRP A 8 -14.59 8.21 -8.88
CA TRP A 8 -13.78 8.48 -7.70
C TRP A 8 -12.36 8.03 -8.00
N VAL A 9 -11.38 8.82 -7.54
CA VAL A 9 -9.95 8.53 -7.62
C VAL A 9 -9.43 8.68 -6.20
N TRP A 10 -8.62 7.73 -5.71
CA TRP A 10 -8.08 7.77 -4.36
C TRP A 10 -6.61 7.36 -4.32
N ASP A 11 -6.26 6.27 -3.63
CA ASP A 11 -4.89 5.81 -3.43
C ASP A 11 -4.11 5.80 -4.74
N PHE A 12 -2.84 6.20 -4.65
CA PHE A 12 -1.98 6.30 -5.81
C PHE A 12 -0.53 5.96 -5.47
N TRP A 13 0.23 5.67 -6.52
CA TRP A 13 1.68 5.52 -6.47
C TRP A 13 2.29 6.08 -7.75
N LEU A 14 3.58 6.39 -7.67
CA LEU A 14 4.31 7.10 -8.71
C LEU A 14 5.52 6.30 -9.17
N VAL A 15 5.92 6.49 -10.41
CA VAL A 15 7.24 6.10 -10.90
C VAL A 15 7.74 7.11 -11.92
N ASP A 16 9.05 7.30 -11.96
CA ASP A 16 9.75 8.09 -12.96
C ASP A 16 10.47 7.14 -13.93
N ASP A 17 10.16 7.21 -15.23
CA ASP A 17 10.79 6.38 -16.26
C ASP A 17 12.05 7.01 -16.91
N GLY A 18 12.38 8.24 -16.54
CA GLY A 18 13.45 9.08 -17.10
C GLY A 18 12.96 10.14 -18.09
N GLU A 19 11.73 10.06 -18.58
CA GLU A 19 11.10 11.02 -19.51
C GLU A 19 9.81 11.64 -18.94
N GLN A 20 8.98 10.83 -18.30
CA GLN A 20 7.70 11.17 -17.71
C GLN A 20 7.56 10.59 -16.30
N TYR A 21 6.74 11.25 -15.49
CA TYR A 21 6.21 10.67 -14.27
C TYR A 21 4.92 9.94 -14.60
N HIS A 22 4.79 8.74 -14.07
CA HIS A 22 3.60 7.91 -14.19
C HIS A 22 2.90 7.90 -12.84
N LEU A 23 1.61 8.24 -12.84
CA LEU A 23 0.70 8.14 -11.72
C LEU A 23 -0.22 6.95 -11.97
N PHE A 24 -0.10 5.93 -11.14
CA PHE A 24 -1.07 4.85 -11.05
C PHE A 24 -1.99 5.13 -9.88
N PHE A 25 -3.28 4.91 -10.06
CA PHE A 25 -4.28 5.30 -9.06
C PHE A 25 -5.47 4.36 -9.05
N LEU A 26 -6.06 4.17 -7.88
CA LEU A 26 -7.32 3.45 -7.77
C LEU A 26 -8.47 4.34 -8.21
N TYR A 27 -9.36 3.77 -9.02
CA TYR A 27 -10.60 4.44 -9.41
C TYR A 27 -11.79 3.48 -9.48
N ALA A 28 -12.99 4.06 -9.35
CA ALA A 28 -14.25 3.37 -9.63
C ALA A 28 -15.31 4.38 -10.07
N SER A 29 -16.28 3.92 -10.87
CA SER A 29 -17.31 4.78 -11.44
C SER A 29 -18.21 5.41 -10.36
N ARG A 30 -18.44 6.72 -10.46
CA ARG A 30 -19.44 7.45 -9.66
C ARG A 30 -20.87 7.01 -9.94
N ALA A 31 -21.10 6.24 -11.01
CA ALA A 31 -22.41 5.64 -11.29
C ALA A 31 -22.85 4.64 -10.22
N LEU A 32 -21.94 4.15 -9.36
CA LEU A 32 -22.28 3.34 -8.18
C LEU A 32 -23.10 4.12 -7.15
N ARG A 33 -23.05 5.46 -7.18
CA ARG A 33 -23.70 6.42 -6.26
C ARG A 33 -23.20 6.36 -4.82
N ASP A 34 -23.15 5.16 -4.22
CA ASP A 34 -22.55 4.94 -2.91
C ASP A 34 -21.02 5.00 -3.01
N PRO A 35 -20.36 5.98 -2.39
CA PRO A 35 -18.91 6.08 -2.41
C PRO A 35 -18.24 4.89 -1.72
N HIS A 36 -18.85 4.22 -0.74
CA HIS A 36 -18.23 3.07 -0.08
C HIS A 36 -18.21 1.83 -0.97
N ALA A 37 -19.16 1.68 -1.89
CA ALA A 37 -19.17 0.59 -2.87
C ALA A 37 -17.95 0.61 -3.82
N ARG A 38 -17.21 1.73 -3.89
CA ARG A 38 -16.02 1.88 -4.75
C ARG A 38 -14.92 0.88 -4.43
N HIS A 39 -14.76 0.52 -3.15
CA HIS A 39 -13.67 -0.36 -2.70
C HIS A 39 -13.79 -1.76 -3.35
N TYR A 40 -14.99 -2.30 -3.51
CA TYR A 40 -15.21 -3.60 -4.17
C TYR A 40 -15.37 -3.51 -5.69
N ARG A 41 -15.07 -2.35 -6.29
CA ARG A 41 -15.18 -2.09 -7.74
C ARG A 41 -13.97 -1.35 -8.28
N ALA A 42 -12.88 -1.34 -7.49
CA ALA A 42 -11.67 -0.63 -7.83
C ALA A 42 -10.95 -1.26 -9.03
N SER A 43 -10.35 -0.40 -9.84
CA SER A 43 -9.39 -0.75 -10.90
C SER A 43 -8.23 0.23 -10.85
N ILE A 44 -7.12 -0.12 -11.47
CA ILE A 44 -5.90 0.69 -11.50
C ILE A 44 -5.89 1.50 -12.80
N GLY A 45 -6.09 2.81 -12.66
CA GLY A 45 -5.95 3.79 -13.74
C GLY A 45 -4.50 4.26 -13.86
N HIS A 46 -4.22 4.96 -14.96
CA HIS A 46 -2.88 5.47 -15.26
C HIS A 46 -2.97 6.89 -15.86
N ALA A 47 -2.12 7.77 -15.38
CA ALA A 47 -1.90 9.11 -15.92
C ALA A 47 -0.41 9.42 -16.00
N VAL A 48 -0.03 10.35 -16.87
CA VAL A 48 1.36 10.80 -17.04
C VAL A 48 1.49 12.29 -16.83
N SER A 49 2.68 12.73 -16.45
CA SER A 49 3.04 14.13 -16.26
C SER A 49 4.51 14.37 -16.55
N HIS A 50 4.87 15.56 -17.02
CA HIS A 50 6.26 16.00 -17.09
C HIS A 50 6.68 16.87 -15.89
N ASP A 51 5.71 17.40 -15.12
CA ASP A 51 5.95 18.45 -14.11
C ASP A 51 5.35 18.15 -12.73
N LEU A 52 4.82 16.93 -12.52
CA LEU A 52 4.09 16.48 -11.32
C LEU A 52 2.82 17.28 -10.99
N VAL A 53 2.45 18.26 -11.81
CA VAL A 53 1.34 19.19 -11.57
C VAL A 53 0.20 18.95 -12.55
N LYS A 54 0.51 18.85 -13.84
CA LYS A 54 -0.42 18.60 -14.93
C LYS A 54 -0.37 17.13 -15.30
N TRP A 55 -1.50 16.47 -15.12
CA TRP A 55 -1.64 15.04 -15.32
C TRP A 55 -2.62 14.77 -16.47
N GLU A 56 -2.20 13.93 -17.41
CA GLU A 56 -3.02 13.44 -18.51
C GLU A 56 -3.34 11.97 -18.29
N ARG A 57 -4.64 11.61 -18.25
CA ARG A 57 -5.04 10.20 -18.17
C ARG A 57 -4.73 9.51 -19.49
N VAL A 58 -4.13 8.34 -19.39
CA VAL A 58 -3.83 7.44 -20.51
C VAL A 58 -4.59 6.12 -20.34
N THR A 59 -4.26 5.09 -21.12
CA THR A 59 -4.89 3.76 -21.00
C THR A 59 -4.76 3.23 -19.57
N ASP A 60 -5.86 2.75 -18.98
CA ASP A 60 -5.85 2.18 -17.63
C ASP A 60 -4.94 0.94 -17.56
N ALA A 61 -4.28 0.75 -16.41
CA ALA A 61 -3.23 -0.25 -16.27
C ALA A 61 -3.76 -1.66 -16.01
N LEU A 62 -4.61 -1.83 -15.00
CA LEU A 62 -5.10 -3.15 -14.59
C LEU A 62 -6.57 -3.09 -14.12
N VAL A 63 -7.31 -4.13 -14.48
CA VAL A 63 -8.64 -4.42 -13.95
C VAL A 63 -8.62 -5.79 -13.26
N ARG A 64 -9.61 -6.07 -12.42
CA ARG A 64 -9.78 -7.41 -11.81
C ARG A 64 -9.86 -8.54 -12.84
N SER A 65 -9.42 -9.74 -12.44
CA SER A 65 -9.56 -10.94 -13.27
C SER A 65 -10.97 -11.55 -13.12
N ASP A 66 -11.31 -12.49 -14.00
CA ASP A 66 -12.53 -13.26 -13.86
C ASP A 66 -12.45 -14.25 -12.70
N ALA A 67 -13.57 -14.48 -12.03
CA ALA A 67 -13.67 -15.49 -10.98
C ALA A 67 -13.50 -16.91 -11.56
N PRO A 68 -12.82 -17.84 -10.86
CA PRO A 68 -12.18 -17.64 -9.55
C PRO A 68 -10.73 -17.13 -9.71
N ALA A 69 -10.45 -15.94 -9.16
CA ALA A 69 -9.10 -15.38 -9.08
C ALA A 69 -8.90 -14.68 -7.74
N PHE A 70 -7.66 -14.54 -7.29
CA PHE A 70 -7.35 -13.88 -6.02
C PHE A 70 -7.72 -12.39 -6.00
N ASP A 71 -7.89 -11.79 -7.18
CA ASP A 71 -8.26 -10.41 -7.41
C ASP A 71 -9.62 -10.26 -8.10
N ASP A 72 -10.50 -11.28 -8.03
CA ASP A 72 -11.78 -11.31 -8.75
C ASP A 72 -12.85 -10.30 -8.26
N LEU A 73 -12.63 -9.70 -7.08
CA LEU A 73 -13.46 -8.62 -6.55
C LEU A 73 -12.97 -7.24 -7.02
N ALA A 74 -11.68 -6.95 -6.83
CA ALA A 74 -11.05 -5.68 -7.16
C ALA A 74 -9.52 -5.77 -7.17
N THR A 75 -8.87 -4.83 -7.87
CA THR A 75 -7.43 -4.57 -7.77
C THR A 75 -7.19 -3.29 -6.99
N TRP A 76 -6.35 -3.36 -5.97
CA TRP A 76 -6.07 -2.33 -4.98
C TRP A 76 -4.60 -1.88 -5.03
N THR A 77 -4.23 -1.00 -4.10
CA THR A 77 -2.97 -0.25 -4.05
C THR A 77 -1.75 -1.15 -4.13
N GLY A 78 -0.67 -0.58 -4.66
CA GLY A 78 0.59 -1.27 -4.89
C GLY A 78 1.76 -0.33 -5.20
N SER A 79 2.73 -0.83 -5.94
CA SER A 79 3.93 -0.09 -6.35
C SER A 79 4.46 -0.58 -7.70
N VAL A 80 5.26 0.26 -8.37
CA VAL A 80 5.95 -0.09 -9.62
C VAL A 80 7.45 0.03 -9.44
N VAL A 81 8.20 -0.98 -9.88
CA VAL A 81 9.67 -0.96 -9.92
C VAL A 81 10.19 -1.41 -11.27
N ARG A 82 11.40 -0.94 -11.62
CA ARG A 82 12.11 -1.36 -12.84
C ARG A 82 13.13 -2.43 -12.50
N HIS A 83 13.01 -3.59 -13.13
CA HIS A 83 14.02 -4.63 -13.06
C HIS A 83 15.25 -4.27 -13.94
N PRO A 84 16.48 -4.67 -13.57
CA PRO A 84 17.70 -4.40 -14.33
C PRO A 84 17.69 -4.87 -15.79
N ASP A 85 16.86 -5.86 -16.14
CA ASP A 85 16.67 -6.31 -17.54
C ASP A 85 15.80 -5.34 -18.37
N GLY A 86 15.29 -4.27 -17.76
CA GLY A 86 14.49 -3.24 -18.39
C GLY A 86 12.98 -3.43 -18.28
N ARG A 87 12.50 -4.58 -17.77
CA ARG A 87 11.07 -4.81 -17.50
C ARG A 87 10.60 -3.99 -16.31
N TRP A 88 9.32 -3.64 -16.31
CA TRP A 88 8.61 -3.01 -15.21
C TRP A 88 7.72 -4.03 -14.52
N PHE A 89 7.68 -3.99 -13.20
CA PHE A 89 6.85 -4.83 -12.36
C PHE A 89 5.89 -3.96 -11.57
N MET A 90 4.59 -4.18 -11.74
CA MET A 90 3.56 -3.61 -10.88
C MET A 90 3.13 -4.67 -9.89
N PHE A 91 3.50 -4.50 -8.63
CA PHE A 91 2.93 -5.27 -7.53
C PHE A 91 1.63 -4.61 -7.12
N TYR A 92 0.59 -5.39 -6.92
CA TYR A 92 -0.73 -4.87 -6.57
C TYR A 92 -1.46 -5.82 -5.63
N THR A 93 -2.45 -5.27 -4.95
CA THR A 93 -3.31 -6.03 -4.04
C THR A 93 -4.50 -6.60 -4.82
N GLY A 94 -4.68 -7.91 -4.78
CA GLY A 94 -5.92 -8.57 -5.17
C GLY A 94 -6.87 -8.71 -4.00
N ALA A 95 -8.13 -8.38 -4.22
CA ALA A 95 -9.21 -8.61 -3.27
C ALA A 95 -10.15 -9.71 -3.79
N ARG A 96 -10.62 -10.55 -2.87
CA ARG A 96 -11.73 -11.49 -3.06
C ARG A 96 -12.58 -11.58 -1.80
N LEU A 97 -13.81 -12.08 -1.91
CA LEU A 97 -14.61 -12.40 -0.71
C LEU A 97 -14.46 -13.87 -0.34
N ASN A 98 -14.31 -14.16 0.96
CA ASN A 98 -14.43 -15.53 1.47
C ASN A 98 -15.90 -15.95 1.65
N GLU A 99 -16.16 -17.18 2.08
CA GLU A 99 -17.52 -17.70 2.29
C GLU A 99 -18.33 -16.94 3.35
N HIS A 100 -17.67 -16.19 4.23
CA HIS A 100 -18.28 -15.34 5.25
C HIS A 100 -18.50 -13.90 4.77
N GLY A 101 -18.13 -13.57 3.53
CA GLY A 101 -18.21 -12.21 2.98
C GLY A 101 -17.12 -11.26 3.48
N ALA A 102 -16.08 -11.77 4.15
CA ALA A 102 -14.92 -10.98 4.53
C ALA A 102 -13.99 -10.80 3.33
N ASN A 103 -13.38 -9.62 3.25
CA ASN A 103 -12.43 -9.28 2.21
C ASN A 103 -11.08 -9.97 2.52
N VAL A 104 -10.65 -10.86 1.63
CA VAL A 104 -9.35 -11.51 1.68
C VAL A 104 -8.41 -10.81 0.71
N GLN A 105 -7.34 -10.22 1.24
CA GLN A 105 -6.36 -9.49 0.46
C GLN A 105 -5.11 -10.33 0.29
N SER A 106 -4.52 -10.27 -0.91
CA SER A 106 -3.29 -10.97 -1.24
C SER A 106 -2.55 -10.22 -2.35
N ILE A 107 -1.27 -10.51 -2.53
CA ILE A 107 -0.41 -9.75 -3.44
C ILE A 107 -0.15 -10.55 -4.70
N GLY A 108 -0.30 -9.90 -5.85
CA GLY A 108 0.13 -10.39 -7.16
C GLY A 108 0.96 -9.34 -7.89
N TYR A 109 1.37 -9.66 -9.11
CA TYR A 109 2.07 -8.70 -9.95
C TYR A 109 1.70 -8.82 -11.43
N ALA A 110 1.97 -7.75 -12.17
CA ALA A 110 1.95 -7.71 -13.63
C ALA A 110 3.26 -7.15 -14.16
N VAL A 111 3.64 -7.56 -15.37
CA VAL A 111 4.88 -7.15 -16.03
C VAL A 111 4.55 -6.27 -17.23
N SER A 112 5.38 -5.25 -17.48
CA SER A 112 5.28 -4.38 -18.64
C SER A 112 6.66 -4.08 -19.21
N THR A 113 6.74 -3.80 -20.51
CA THR A 113 7.96 -3.25 -21.14
C THR A 113 7.90 -1.75 -21.38
N ASP A 114 6.72 -1.14 -21.22
CA ASP A 114 6.47 0.26 -21.60
C ASP A 114 5.66 1.07 -20.59
N LEU A 115 5.23 0.47 -19.46
CA LEU A 115 4.34 1.03 -18.44
C LEU A 115 2.87 1.23 -18.86
N TYR A 116 2.49 0.91 -20.10
CA TYR A 116 1.13 1.06 -20.62
C TYR A 116 0.41 -0.29 -20.78
N VAL A 117 1.11 -1.31 -21.27
CA VAL A 117 0.55 -2.65 -21.46
C VAL A 117 1.10 -3.58 -20.38
N TRP A 118 0.19 -4.21 -19.64
CA TRP A 118 0.52 -5.03 -18.47
C TRP A 118 0.02 -6.47 -18.64
N ASP A 119 0.93 -7.42 -18.50
CA ASP A 119 0.64 -8.85 -18.49
C ASP A 119 0.68 -9.37 -17.05
N LYS A 120 -0.49 -9.78 -16.52
CA LYS A 120 -0.57 -10.34 -15.17
C LYS A 120 0.15 -11.68 -15.09
N ALA A 121 0.96 -11.85 -14.05
CA ALA A 121 1.48 -13.15 -13.68
C ALA A 121 0.40 -13.99 -12.98
N PRO A 122 0.50 -15.33 -13.01
CA PRO A 122 -0.30 -16.19 -12.15
C PRO A 122 -0.08 -15.81 -10.67
N GLY A 123 -1.17 -15.71 -9.90
CA GLY A 123 -1.11 -15.28 -8.51
C GLY A 123 -2.14 -15.97 -7.61
N PRO A 124 -2.14 -15.63 -6.31
CA PRO A 124 -1.28 -14.62 -5.69
C PRO A 124 0.16 -15.14 -5.51
N VAL A 125 1.14 -14.24 -5.41
CA VAL A 125 2.53 -14.58 -5.06
C VAL A 125 2.78 -14.59 -3.57
N LEU A 126 2.03 -13.80 -2.80
CA LEU A 126 2.08 -13.77 -1.34
C LEU A 126 0.68 -13.63 -0.75
N SER A 127 0.49 -14.21 0.44
CA SER A 127 -0.73 -14.10 1.23
C SER A 127 -0.37 -14.23 2.71
N ALA A 128 -1.24 -13.77 3.60
CA ALA A 128 -1.07 -14.02 5.03
C ALA A 128 -0.95 -15.53 5.29
N ASP A 129 -0.07 -15.92 6.21
CA ASP A 129 0.24 -17.33 6.48
C ASP A 129 -0.60 -17.91 7.63
N GLY A 130 -1.08 -17.07 8.54
CA GLY A 130 -1.76 -17.46 9.77
C GLY A 130 -0.80 -17.91 10.88
N VAL A 131 0.51 -17.74 10.69
CA VAL A 131 1.55 -18.06 11.67
C VAL A 131 2.17 -16.77 12.20
N VAL A 132 2.66 -15.94 11.30
CA VAL A 132 3.22 -14.61 11.59
C VAL A 132 2.18 -13.55 11.29
N TYR A 133 1.52 -13.66 10.12
CA TYR A 133 0.54 -12.70 9.63
C TYR A 133 -0.88 -13.20 9.82
N GLU A 134 -1.72 -12.34 10.41
CA GLU A 134 -3.10 -12.64 10.79
C GLU A 134 -3.95 -13.01 9.56
N LYS A 135 -4.67 -14.13 9.66
CA LYS A 135 -5.76 -14.46 8.74
C LYS A 135 -7.08 -14.01 9.33
N TRP A 136 -8.03 -13.73 8.46
CA TRP A 136 -9.37 -13.39 8.94
C TRP A 136 -10.02 -14.58 9.64
N ALA A 137 -10.68 -14.31 10.76
CA ALA A 137 -11.53 -15.25 11.47
C ALA A 137 -12.80 -14.55 11.99
N PRO A 138 -13.95 -15.23 12.06
CA PRO A 138 -15.16 -14.66 12.64
C PRO A 138 -14.99 -14.47 14.15
N ALA A 139 -15.84 -13.62 14.76
CA ALA A 139 -15.89 -13.54 16.21
C ALA A 139 -16.44 -14.84 16.83
N PRO A 140 -15.90 -15.30 17.98
CA PRO A 140 -14.91 -14.62 18.82
C PRO A 140 -13.43 -14.89 18.48
N GLU A 141 -13.13 -15.77 17.52
CA GLU A 141 -11.75 -16.15 17.17
C GLU A 141 -10.95 -15.00 16.53
N GLY A 142 -11.63 -14.16 15.75
CA GLY A 142 -11.09 -12.93 15.19
C GLY A 142 -11.90 -11.71 15.58
N ASN A 143 -11.29 -10.54 15.46
CA ASN A 143 -11.88 -9.27 15.88
C ASN A 143 -11.62 -8.11 14.90
N TRP A 144 -11.09 -8.43 13.71
CA TRP A 144 -10.81 -7.51 12.61
C TRP A 144 -11.76 -7.74 11.43
N HIS A 145 -11.95 -6.72 10.60
CA HIS A 145 -13.00 -6.68 9.60
C HIS A 145 -12.61 -7.34 8.26
N ASP A 146 -11.32 -7.52 7.99
CA ASP A 146 -10.77 -8.13 6.78
C ASP A 146 -9.51 -8.97 7.07
N GLU A 147 -8.97 -9.65 6.05
CA GLU A 147 -7.63 -10.27 6.08
C GLU A 147 -6.63 -9.26 5.49
N ALA A 148 -6.04 -8.43 6.35
CA ALA A 148 -5.12 -7.38 5.93
C ALA A 148 -3.79 -7.98 5.46
N PHE A 149 -3.57 -7.94 4.14
CA PHE A 149 -2.31 -8.34 3.50
C PHE A 149 -2.20 -7.67 2.13
N ARG A 150 -1.85 -6.38 2.13
CA ARG A 150 -2.00 -5.48 0.98
C ARG A 150 -0.90 -4.42 0.88
N ASP A 151 -1.10 -3.50 -0.06
CA ASP A 151 -0.31 -2.30 -0.33
C ASP A 151 1.20 -2.57 -0.47
N PRO A 152 1.61 -3.51 -1.35
CA PRO A 152 3.01 -3.87 -1.51
C PRO A 152 3.85 -2.68 -1.94
N TRP A 153 4.84 -2.30 -1.13
CA TRP A 153 5.86 -1.31 -1.46
C TRP A 153 7.19 -2.02 -1.73
N VAL A 154 7.57 -2.13 -3.01
CA VAL A 154 8.77 -2.84 -3.45
C VAL A 154 9.92 -1.89 -3.73
N PHE A 155 11.13 -2.26 -3.30
CA PHE A 155 12.36 -1.54 -3.60
C PHE A 155 13.56 -2.50 -3.65
N ALA A 156 14.60 -2.10 -4.38
CA ALA A 156 15.85 -2.88 -4.45
C ALA A 156 16.58 -2.82 -3.11
N ASP A 157 17.20 -3.92 -2.70
CA ASP A 157 18.07 -3.94 -1.53
C ASP A 157 19.19 -2.90 -1.70
N PRO A 158 19.37 -1.94 -0.76
CA PRO A 158 20.45 -0.96 -0.82
C PRO A 158 21.86 -1.56 -0.90
N ASP A 159 22.06 -2.77 -0.37
CA ASP A 159 23.32 -3.52 -0.40
C ASP A 159 23.44 -4.42 -1.65
N GLY A 160 22.41 -4.45 -2.49
CA GLY A 160 22.40 -5.15 -3.79
C GLY A 160 22.01 -6.63 -3.73
N ASP A 161 21.51 -7.12 -2.59
CA ASP A 161 21.01 -8.48 -2.44
C ASP A 161 19.50 -8.59 -2.72
N GLY A 162 19.12 -8.44 -4.00
CA GLY A 162 17.74 -8.63 -4.45
C GLY A 162 16.81 -7.46 -4.11
N TRP A 163 15.62 -7.79 -3.63
CA TRP A 163 14.49 -6.88 -3.48
C TRP A 163 13.74 -7.12 -2.19
N HIS A 164 13.18 -6.05 -1.63
CA HIS A 164 12.31 -6.11 -0.48
C HIS A 164 10.92 -5.60 -0.82
N MET A 165 9.93 -6.13 -0.09
CA MET A 165 8.56 -5.68 -0.11
C MET A 165 8.12 -5.36 1.32
N LEU A 166 7.63 -4.14 1.54
CA LEU A 166 6.86 -3.81 2.74
C LEU A 166 5.38 -4.08 2.47
N ILE A 167 4.69 -4.64 3.46
CA ILE A 167 3.32 -5.14 3.32
C ILE A 167 2.47 -4.61 4.46
N THR A 168 1.36 -3.95 4.13
CA THR A 168 0.33 -3.64 5.11
C THR A 168 -0.28 -4.94 5.60
N ALA A 169 0.06 -5.31 6.83
CA ALA A 169 -0.34 -6.57 7.44
C ALA A 169 -0.60 -6.40 8.93
N ARG A 170 -1.14 -7.46 9.53
CA ARG A 170 -1.38 -7.56 10.97
C ARG A 170 -0.66 -8.78 11.53
N SER A 171 -0.13 -8.65 12.74
CA SER A 171 0.46 -9.77 13.49
C SER A 171 -0.63 -10.68 14.04
N VAL A 172 -0.40 -12.00 14.03
CA VAL A 172 -1.29 -12.97 14.70
C VAL A 172 -1.40 -12.71 16.21
N ALA A 173 -0.31 -12.25 16.83
CA ALA A 173 -0.26 -11.91 18.25
C ALA A 173 -0.30 -10.39 18.46
N GLY A 174 -1.20 -9.90 19.32
CA GLY A 174 -1.16 -8.53 19.83
C GLY A 174 -0.21 -8.38 21.02
N PRO A 175 0.04 -7.14 21.49
CA PRO A 175 0.78 -6.89 22.72
C PRO A 175 0.19 -7.69 23.89
N ASP A 176 1.07 -8.33 24.66
CA ASP A 176 0.74 -9.21 25.80
C ASP A 176 -0.18 -10.42 25.49
N GLY A 177 -0.44 -10.72 24.21
CA GLY A 177 -1.27 -11.85 23.79
C GLY A 177 -2.76 -11.68 24.06
N ASP A 178 -3.26 -10.45 24.25
CA ASP A 178 -4.69 -10.20 24.52
C ASP A 178 -5.55 -10.51 23.27
N PRO A 179 -6.44 -11.53 23.33
CA PRO A 179 -7.32 -11.87 22.21
C PRO A 179 -8.40 -10.81 21.94
N SER A 180 -8.63 -9.89 22.88
CA SER A 180 -9.60 -8.80 22.75
C SER A 180 -9.05 -7.55 22.07
N ASP A 181 -7.73 -7.45 21.89
CA ASP A 181 -7.10 -6.32 21.22
C ASP A 181 -7.45 -6.31 19.73
N ARG A 182 -8.16 -5.26 19.33
CA ARG A 182 -8.59 -5.02 17.95
C ARG A 182 -7.59 -4.19 17.15
N VAL A 183 -6.91 -3.25 17.78
CA VAL A 183 -6.30 -2.09 17.11
C VAL A 183 -4.80 -1.95 17.36
N ASP A 184 -4.15 -2.85 18.07
CA ASP A 184 -2.70 -2.78 18.32
C ASP A 184 -1.92 -3.91 17.66
N ARG A 185 -2.42 -4.45 16.53
CA ARG A 185 -1.78 -5.55 15.79
C ARG A 185 -1.20 -5.18 14.42
N GLY A 186 -1.35 -3.94 13.97
CA GLY A 186 -0.77 -3.50 12.70
C GLY A 186 0.76 -3.57 12.73
N VAL A 187 1.35 -4.08 11.64
CA VAL A 187 2.81 -4.23 11.49
C VAL A 187 3.26 -3.84 10.08
N VAL A 188 4.54 -3.48 9.95
CA VAL A 188 5.25 -3.42 8.67
C VAL A 188 5.64 -4.84 8.29
N GLY A 189 4.81 -5.51 7.50
CA GLY A 189 5.13 -6.84 6.98
C GLY A 189 6.28 -6.80 5.98
N HIS A 190 6.94 -7.95 5.80
CA HIS A 190 8.17 -8.06 5.01
C HIS A 190 8.18 -9.30 4.13
N ALA A 191 8.65 -9.12 2.90
CA ALA A 191 9.08 -10.22 2.05
C ALA A 191 10.35 -9.83 1.30
N TRP A 192 11.06 -10.84 0.82
CA TRP A 192 12.27 -10.69 0.02
C TRP A 192 12.18 -11.48 -1.29
N SER A 193 12.84 -11.00 -2.34
CA SER A 193 12.93 -11.70 -3.61
C SER A 193 14.30 -11.48 -4.27
N ALA A 194 14.84 -12.53 -4.88
CA ALA A 194 16.04 -12.42 -5.70
C ALA A 194 15.78 -11.80 -7.08
N ASP A 195 14.55 -11.93 -7.59
CA ASP A 195 14.24 -11.80 -9.03
C ASP A 195 12.93 -11.04 -9.33
N LEU A 196 12.24 -10.52 -8.31
CA LEU A 196 10.89 -9.92 -8.35
C LEU A 196 9.74 -10.88 -8.70
N GLU A 197 10.02 -12.13 -9.03
CA GLU A 197 9.03 -13.11 -9.48
C GLU A 197 8.70 -14.11 -8.37
N THR A 198 9.72 -14.58 -7.64
CA THR A 198 9.60 -15.52 -6.52
C THR A 198 9.85 -14.80 -5.21
N TRP A 199 8.93 -14.95 -4.25
CA TRP A 199 8.96 -14.23 -2.99
C TRP A 199 9.06 -15.15 -1.77
N GLU A 200 9.93 -14.78 -0.84
CA GLU A 200 10.10 -15.36 0.48
C GLU A 200 9.43 -14.44 1.50
N LEU A 201 8.38 -14.92 2.16
CA LEU A 201 7.76 -14.20 3.27
C LEU A 201 8.68 -14.23 4.50
N ARG A 202 8.89 -13.08 5.14
CA ARG A 202 9.80 -12.92 6.29
C ARG A 202 9.07 -12.33 7.50
N GLU A 203 9.75 -12.35 8.64
CA GLU A 203 9.28 -11.72 9.88
C GLU A 203 9.01 -10.21 9.65
N PRO A 204 8.05 -9.61 10.36
CA PRO A 204 7.74 -8.19 10.21
C PRO A 204 8.95 -7.32 10.61
N LEU A 205 9.07 -6.15 9.98
CA LEU A 205 10.10 -5.15 10.31
C LEU A 205 9.69 -4.23 11.47
N SER A 206 8.57 -4.53 12.13
CA SER A 206 8.11 -3.80 13.31
C SER A 206 7.32 -4.70 14.25
N GLU A 207 7.36 -4.37 15.54
CA GLU A 207 6.52 -5.01 16.55
C GLU A 207 5.08 -4.46 16.52
N PRO A 208 4.08 -5.28 16.91
CA PRO A 208 2.74 -4.78 17.24
C PRO A 208 2.77 -3.91 18.53
N GLY A 209 1.65 -3.31 18.92
CA GLY A 209 1.54 -2.50 20.14
C GLY A 209 1.93 -1.03 19.97
N THR A 210 2.14 -0.58 18.73
CA THR A 210 2.60 0.78 18.43
C THR A 210 1.45 1.80 18.36
N GLY A 211 0.19 1.37 18.44
CA GLY A 211 -0.97 2.26 18.47
C GLY A 211 -1.89 2.16 17.26
N PHE A 212 -1.61 1.27 16.30
CA PHE A 212 -2.22 1.24 14.97
C PHE A 212 -2.71 -0.17 14.62
N GLY A 213 -3.97 -0.28 14.20
CA GLY A 213 -4.60 -1.54 13.82
C GLY A 213 -4.17 -2.00 12.44
N GLN A 214 -3.69 -1.06 11.63
CA GLN A 214 -3.05 -1.24 10.34
C GLN A 214 -2.21 -0.02 10.02
N LEU A 215 -1.14 -0.22 9.25
CA LEU A 215 -0.32 0.83 8.69
C LEU A 215 -0.37 0.70 7.17
N GLU A 216 -1.09 1.61 6.53
CA GLU A 216 -1.52 1.49 5.14
C GLU A 216 -0.58 2.24 4.18
N VAL A 217 -0.39 1.69 2.98
CA VAL A 217 0.23 2.37 1.84
C VAL A 217 1.63 2.92 2.12
N PHE A 218 2.54 2.03 2.52
CA PHE A 218 3.92 2.37 2.88
C PHE A 218 4.70 3.11 1.78
N GLN A 219 5.65 3.94 2.20
CA GLN A 219 6.76 4.40 1.38
C GLN A 219 7.99 4.69 2.24
N THR A 220 9.13 4.14 1.84
CA THR A 220 10.43 4.53 2.38
C THR A 220 11.01 5.66 1.54
N HIS A 221 11.49 6.75 2.14
CA HIS A 221 12.12 7.85 1.40
C HIS A 221 13.24 8.50 2.21
N GLY A 222 14.23 9.08 1.53
CA GLY A 222 15.25 9.92 2.14
C GLY A 222 14.86 11.40 2.00
N VAL A 223 14.67 12.12 3.11
CA VAL A 223 14.33 13.55 3.12
C VAL A 223 15.35 14.29 3.97
N ASP A 224 16.00 15.30 3.40
CA ASP A 224 17.01 16.12 4.09
C ASP A 224 18.09 15.31 4.83
N GLY A 225 18.54 14.21 4.21
CA GLY A 225 19.55 13.30 4.76
C GLY A 225 19.04 12.38 5.89
N ARG A 226 17.73 12.31 6.10
CA ARG A 226 17.09 11.38 7.06
C ARG A 226 16.26 10.36 6.33
N GLN A 227 16.36 9.11 6.75
CA GLN A 227 15.48 8.06 6.27
C GLN A 227 14.16 8.09 7.05
N VAL A 228 13.05 7.96 6.33
CA VAL A 228 11.71 7.95 6.91
C VAL A 228 10.86 6.82 6.33
N LEU A 229 9.83 6.43 7.09
CA LEU A 229 8.72 5.60 6.65
C LEU A 229 7.44 6.43 6.66
N LEU A 230 6.81 6.56 5.50
CA LEU A 230 5.46 7.09 5.36
C LEU A 230 4.47 5.94 5.43
N PHE A 231 3.38 6.15 6.14
CA PHE A 231 2.24 5.24 6.19
C PHE A 231 0.96 6.02 6.49
N ASN A 232 -0.18 5.35 6.45
CA ASN A 232 -1.48 5.96 6.63
C ASN A 232 -2.28 5.15 7.65
N CYS A 233 -3.09 5.82 8.45
CA CYS A 233 -4.02 5.16 9.36
C CYS A 233 -5.21 6.06 9.59
N LEU A 234 -6.42 5.50 9.48
CA LEU A 234 -7.65 6.21 9.81
C LEU A 234 -7.85 6.25 11.34
N ALA A 235 -8.59 7.25 11.85
CA ALA A 235 -8.90 7.32 13.27
C ALA A 235 -9.65 6.09 13.78
N GLY A 236 -10.48 5.44 12.96
CA GLY A 236 -11.20 4.21 13.35
C GLY A 236 -10.27 3.08 13.78
N ASP A 237 -9.11 2.99 13.14
CA ASP A 237 -8.14 1.91 13.28
C ASP A 237 -7.01 2.25 14.27
N ALA A 238 -7.05 3.43 14.88
CA ALA A 238 -6.08 3.84 15.89
C ALA A 238 -6.52 3.40 17.31
N SER A 239 -5.55 3.07 18.15
CA SER A 239 -5.74 2.86 19.59
C SER A 239 -6.29 4.11 20.29
N ASP A 240 -6.91 3.93 21.47
CA ASP A 240 -7.39 5.06 22.29
C ASP A 240 -6.26 6.01 22.70
N ARG A 241 -5.05 5.48 22.90
CA ARG A 241 -3.83 6.27 23.19
C ARG A 241 -3.50 7.19 22.03
N VAL A 242 -3.52 6.68 20.80
CA VAL A 242 -3.25 7.49 19.59
C VAL A 242 -4.39 8.49 19.37
N LYS A 243 -5.66 8.08 19.54
CA LYS A 243 -6.82 8.99 19.47
C LYS A 243 -6.75 10.14 20.48
N ALA A 244 -6.23 9.89 21.68
CA ALA A 244 -6.08 10.92 22.72
C ALA A 244 -5.13 12.07 22.33
N THR A 245 -4.31 11.91 21.28
CA THR A 245 -3.52 13.00 20.70
C THR A 245 -4.35 14.03 19.92
N GLY A 246 -5.65 13.73 19.69
CA GLY A 246 -6.55 14.56 18.88
C GLY A 246 -6.48 14.25 17.38
N THR A 247 -5.87 13.13 16.97
CA THR A 247 -5.81 12.73 15.56
C THR A 247 -7.18 12.32 15.01
N GLU A 248 -7.42 12.69 13.76
CA GLU A 248 -8.58 12.26 12.95
C GLU A 248 -8.18 11.16 11.94
N GLY A 249 -6.99 10.58 12.12
CA GLY A 249 -6.31 9.79 11.10
C GLY A 249 -5.53 10.67 10.14
N GLY A 250 -4.99 10.08 9.09
CA GLY A 250 -4.27 10.78 8.02
C GLY A 250 -2.96 10.10 7.63
N VAL A 251 -2.05 10.91 7.08
CA VAL A 251 -0.69 10.51 6.72
C VAL A 251 0.23 10.65 7.95
N TRP A 252 1.00 9.61 8.21
CA TRP A 252 1.96 9.54 9.30
C TRP A 252 3.38 9.37 8.75
N ILE A 253 4.34 9.92 9.47
CA ILE A 253 5.77 9.81 9.19
C ILE A 253 6.49 9.30 10.44
N ALA A 254 7.21 8.18 10.28
CA ALA A 254 8.10 7.62 11.29
C ALA A 254 9.56 7.84 10.85
N SER A 255 10.45 8.07 11.81
CA SER A 255 11.88 8.03 11.54
C SER A 255 12.35 6.58 11.35
N ALA A 256 13.38 6.37 10.53
CA ALA A 256 13.97 5.06 10.33
C ALA A 256 15.49 5.14 10.25
N GLU A 257 16.20 4.06 10.61
CA GLU A 257 17.66 4.00 10.42
C GLU A 257 18.05 3.62 8.99
N SER A 258 17.22 2.84 8.30
CA SER A 258 17.40 2.41 6.90
C SER A 258 16.04 2.21 6.21
N PRO A 259 16.00 1.97 4.88
CA PRO A 259 14.77 1.60 4.20
C PRO A 259 14.07 0.38 4.81
N LEU A 260 14.80 -0.51 5.50
CA LEU A 260 14.26 -1.67 6.22
C LEU A 260 14.05 -1.41 7.72
N GLY A 261 14.16 -0.16 8.16
CA GLY A 261 14.14 0.19 9.57
C GLY A 261 15.51 0.00 10.25
N PRO A 262 15.55 -0.14 11.59
CA PRO A 262 14.41 -0.08 12.50
C PRO A 262 13.55 1.18 12.33
N TYR A 263 12.23 1.04 12.47
CA TYR A 263 11.27 2.15 12.36
C TYR A 263 10.78 2.62 13.74
N ASP A 264 10.83 3.92 14.02
CA ASP A 264 10.23 4.51 15.23
C ASP A 264 8.73 4.81 15.00
N ILE A 265 7.91 3.76 14.96
CA ILE A 265 6.46 3.89 14.75
C ILE A 265 5.78 4.50 15.98
N ALA A 266 6.25 4.19 17.19
CA ALA A 266 5.69 4.75 18.42
C ALA A 266 5.88 6.28 18.50
N GLY A 267 6.97 6.79 17.93
CA GLY A 267 7.26 8.22 17.77
C GLY A 267 6.72 8.85 16.48
N ALA A 268 5.91 8.12 15.68
CA ALA A 268 5.39 8.64 14.42
C ALA A 268 4.55 9.90 14.61
N GLN A 269 4.72 10.85 13.68
CA GLN A 269 4.02 12.12 13.68
C GLN A 269 3.05 12.18 12.51
N ARG A 270 1.89 12.80 12.72
CA ARG A 270 0.95 13.07 11.64
C ARG A 270 1.41 14.29 10.84
N ILE A 271 1.33 14.23 9.51
CA ILE A 271 1.47 15.42 8.66
C ILE A 271 0.25 16.33 8.89
N ASP A 272 0.48 17.63 9.08
CA ASP A 272 -0.52 18.58 9.60
C ASP A 272 -1.56 19.03 8.55
N ASP A 273 -2.35 18.08 8.06
CA ASP A 273 -3.59 18.31 7.31
C ASP A 273 -4.47 17.04 7.39
N PRO A 274 -5.58 17.06 8.14
CA PRO A 274 -6.46 15.90 8.32
C PRO A 274 -7.25 15.53 7.05
N GLU A 275 -7.31 16.40 6.04
CA GLU A 275 -7.95 16.08 4.75
C GLU A 275 -7.05 15.22 3.85
N LEU A 276 -5.76 15.08 4.19
CA LEU A 276 -4.80 14.33 3.38
C LEU A 276 -4.71 12.87 3.81
N TYR A 277 -4.63 12.01 2.81
CA TYR A 277 -4.46 10.57 2.95
C TYR A 277 -3.64 10.03 1.77
N VAL A 278 -3.03 8.85 1.90
CA VAL A 278 -2.10 8.26 0.91
C VAL A 278 -1.03 9.27 0.49
N GLY A 279 -0.24 9.74 1.45
CA GLY A 279 0.88 10.63 1.17
C GLY A 279 2.02 9.89 0.46
N LYS A 280 2.62 10.53 -0.54
CA LYS A 280 3.82 10.05 -1.25
C LYS A 280 4.83 11.18 -1.44
N PHE A 281 6.09 10.87 -1.19
CA PHE A 281 7.23 11.66 -1.64
C PHE A 281 7.67 11.25 -3.04
N ILE A 282 8.17 12.20 -3.80
CA ILE A 282 8.88 11.98 -5.06
C ILE A 282 9.86 13.11 -5.27
N ASP A 283 11.05 12.81 -5.76
CA ASP A 283 12.03 13.84 -6.08
C ASP A 283 11.77 14.35 -7.50
N ASP A 284 11.68 15.67 -7.64
CA ASP A 284 11.55 16.30 -8.94
C ASP A 284 12.86 16.18 -9.72
N ARG A 285 12.82 15.50 -10.87
CA ARG A 285 13.97 15.21 -11.73
C ARG A 285 14.76 16.44 -12.18
N GLU A 286 14.09 17.59 -12.36
CA GLU A 286 14.73 18.80 -12.91
C GLU A 286 15.42 19.60 -11.81
N THR A 287 14.79 19.67 -10.63
CA THR A 287 15.22 20.52 -9.53
C THR A 287 15.94 19.77 -8.41
N GLY A 288 15.73 18.45 -8.31
CA GLY A 288 16.16 17.61 -7.19
C GLY A 288 15.36 17.85 -5.90
N GLU A 289 14.30 18.66 -5.95
CA GLU A 289 13.50 18.98 -4.78
C GLU A 289 12.51 17.85 -4.47
N THR A 290 12.49 17.38 -3.23
CA THR A 290 11.48 16.42 -2.77
C THR A 290 10.10 17.09 -2.72
N LYS A 291 9.15 16.55 -3.48
CA LYS A 291 7.75 16.94 -3.50
C LYS A 291 6.92 15.97 -2.67
N PHE A 292 5.94 16.51 -1.96
CA PHE A 292 4.91 15.72 -1.28
C PHE A 292 3.58 15.83 -2.04
N LEU A 293 3.04 14.68 -2.42
CA LEU A 293 1.72 14.53 -3.02
C LEU A 293 0.84 13.71 -2.08
N ALA A 294 -0.46 13.96 -2.10
CA ALA A 294 -1.42 13.19 -1.30
C ALA A 294 -2.79 13.16 -1.98
N PHE A 295 -3.57 12.13 -1.67
CA PHE A 295 -5.00 12.09 -1.94
C PHE A 295 -5.70 13.01 -0.94
N ARG A 296 -6.70 13.74 -1.41
CA ARG A 296 -7.56 14.58 -0.57
C ARG A 296 -8.89 13.86 -0.38
N ASN A 297 -9.15 13.42 0.86
CA ASN A 297 -10.32 12.63 1.26
C ASN A 297 -11.64 13.42 1.14
#